data_AF-A0A1V4H9G5-F1
#
_entry.id   AF-A0A1V4H9G5-F1
#
_cell.length_a   1.000
_cell.length_b   1.000
_cell.length_c   1.000
_cell.angle_alpha   90.00
_cell.angle_beta   90.00
_cell.angle_gamma   90.00
#
_symmetry.space_group_name_H-M   'P 1'
#
loop_
_entity.id
_entity.type
_entity.pdbx_description
1 polymer ?
#
loop_
_entity_poly.entity_id
_entity_poly.type
_entity_poly.pdbx_seq_one_letter_code
_entity_poly.pdbx_strand_id
1 'polypeptide(L)' 'MAIFEAPGVGMPIPGGLTCREAHFACELLAESGRIVSIDVVKINSMLDVSRCSARLAIGLFTSLLGKRIL' A
#
# COMPACT_ATOMS: atom_id res chain seq x y z
N MET A 1 -8.98 -14.20 1.62
CA MET A 1 -8.73 -13.61 2.95
C MET A 1 -7.76 -12.44 2.80
N ALA A 2 -8.24 -11.25 2.40
CA ALA A 2 -7.38 -10.07 2.19
C ALA A 2 -8.04 -8.72 2.58
N ILE A 3 -9.28 -8.74 3.08
CA ILE A 3 -10.02 -7.53 3.45
C ILE A 3 -9.42 -6.87 4.73
N PHE A 4 -8.58 -7.59 5.48
CA PHE A 4 -8.00 -7.11 6.74
C PHE A 4 -6.86 -6.10 6.58
N GLU A 5 -6.09 -6.15 5.49
CA GLU A 5 -4.88 -5.32 5.36
C GLU A 5 -5.24 -3.85 5.06
N ALA A 6 -6.28 -3.62 4.25
CA ALA A 6 -6.73 -2.29 3.83
C ALA A 6 -8.27 -2.16 3.89
N PRO A 7 -8.88 -2.13 5.09
CA PRO A 7 -10.34 -2.07 5.25
C PRO A 7 -10.96 -0.74 4.78
N GLY A 8 -10.17 0.33 4.77
CA GLY A 8 -10.58 1.70 4.43
C GLY A 8 -10.65 1.95 2.93
N VAL A 9 -11.43 1.13 2.22
CA VAL A 9 -11.67 1.26 0.77
C VAL A 9 -13.15 1.17 0.45
N GLY A 10 -13.61 1.93 -0.55
CA GLY A 10 -15.03 2.00 -0.89
C GLY A 10 -15.62 0.72 -1.49
N MET A 11 -14.79 -0.15 -2.06
CA MET A 11 -15.20 -1.41 -2.70
C MET A 11 -14.20 -2.53 -2.34
N PRO A 12 -14.32 -3.16 -1.16
CA PRO A 12 -13.39 -4.20 -0.73
C PRO A 12 -13.62 -5.49 -1.52
N ILE A 13 -12.53 -6.05 -2.07
CA ILE A 13 -12.55 -7.34 -2.79
C ILE A 13 -11.64 -8.33 -2.05
N PRO A 14 -12.11 -9.55 -1.69
CA PRO A 14 -11.29 -10.54 -1.03
C PRO A 14 -10.22 -11.12 -1.96
N GLY A 15 -9.07 -11.51 -1.39
CA GLY A 15 -7.98 -12.17 -2.14
C GLY A 15 -6.95 -11.22 -2.77
N GLY A 16 -6.91 -9.96 -2.34
CA GLY A 16 -5.82 -9.03 -2.66
C GLY A 16 -4.47 -9.37 -1.99
N LEU A 17 -3.49 -8.50 -2.23
CA LEU A 17 -2.13 -8.62 -1.71
C LEU A 17 -2.07 -8.50 -0.19
N THR A 18 -1.17 -9.26 0.41
CA THR A 18 -0.73 -9.03 1.80
C THR A 18 0.14 -7.77 1.88
N CYS A 19 0.31 -7.23 3.09
CA CYS A 19 1.16 -6.06 3.33
C CYS A 19 2.61 -6.30 2.84
N ARG A 20 3.16 -7.49 3.09
CA ARG A 20 4.53 -7.85 2.70
C ARG A 20 4.70 -7.94 1.18
N GLU A 21 3.76 -8.56 0.48
CA GLU A 21 3.81 -8.65 -0.99
C GLU A 21 3.74 -7.25 -1.63
N ALA A 22 2.88 -6.38 -1.11
CA ALA A 22 2.76 -5.00 -1.60
C ALA A 22 4.04 -4.18 -1.36
N HIS A 23 4.67 -4.31 -0.18
CA HIS A 23 5.95 -3.66 0.09
C HIS A 23 7.06 -4.18 -0.83
N PHE A 24 7.18 -5.50 -0.99
CA PHE A 24 8.20 -6.10 -1.86
C PHE A 24 8.04 -5.64 -3.31
N ALA A 25 6.81 -5.56 -3.82
CA ALA A 25 6.56 -5.01 -5.15
C ALA A 25 7.01 -3.54 -5.26
N CYS A 26 6.74 -2.72 -4.24
CA CYS A 26 7.21 -1.32 -4.21
C CYS A 26 8.74 -1.24 -4.19
N GLU A 27 9.41 -2.13 -3.47
CA GLU A 27 10.86 -2.17 -3.39
C GLU A 27 11.49 -2.51 -4.74
N LEU A 28 10.97 -3.53 -5.45
CA LEU A 28 11.41 -3.87 -6.82
C LEU A 28 11.19 -2.73 -7.81
N LEU A 29 10.05 -2.03 -7.70
CA LEU A 29 9.77 -0.86 -8.54
C LEU A 29 10.74 0.29 -8.25
N ALA A 30 11.06 0.54 -6.97
CA ALA A 30 12.04 1.55 -6.59
C ALA A 30 13.45 1.20 -7.12
N GLU A 31 13.85 -0.08 -7.02
CA GLU A 31 15.13 -0.60 -7.53
C GLU A 31 15.30 -0.42 -9.03
N SER A 32 14.20 -0.43 -9.78
CA SER A 32 14.24 -0.24 -11.23
C SER A 32 14.77 1.15 -11.65
N GLY A 33 14.67 2.16 -10.78
CA GLY A 33 15.04 3.55 -11.09
C GLY A 33 14.20 4.22 -12.18
N ARG A 34 13.05 3.64 -12.56
CA ARG A 34 12.21 4.09 -13.69
C ARG A 34 10.91 4.77 -13.27
N ILE A 35 10.55 4.77 -11.99
CA ILE A 35 9.34 5.40 -11.49
C ILE A 35 9.52 6.92 -11.50
N VAL A 36 8.65 7.64 -12.21
CA VAL A 36 8.69 9.11 -12.32
C VAL A 36 7.51 9.81 -11.66
N SER A 37 6.43 9.08 -11.39
CA SER A 37 5.19 9.60 -10.79
C SER A 37 4.44 8.48 -10.07
N ILE A 38 3.64 8.84 -9.06
CA ILE A 38 2.89 7.89 -8.23
C ILE A 38 1.54 8.53 -7.88
N ASP A 39 0.45 7.77 -8.02
CA ASP A 39 -0.88 8.14 -7.54
C ASP A 39 -1.32 7.19 -6.41
N VAL A 40 -1.82 7.78 -5.31
CA VAL A 40 -2.39 7.03 -4.18
C VAL A 40 -3.87 7.34 -4.10
N VAL A 41 -4.70 6.34 -4.41
CA VAL A 41 -6.14 6.53 -4.61
C VAL A 41 -6.97 5.58 -3.76
N LYS A 42 -8.29 5.83 -3.71
CA LYS A 42 -9.32 4.95 -3.14
C LYS A 42 -9.29 4.72 -1.62
N ILE A 43 -8.42 5.42 -0.88
CA ILE A 43 -8.49 5.46 0.58
C ILE A 43 -9.79 6.17 0.99
N ASN A 44 -10.57 5.54 1.85
CA ASN A 44 -11.79 6.08 2.43
C ASN A 44 -11.65 6.13 3.96
N SER A 45 -11.48 7.34 4.50
CA SER A 45 -11.29 7.56 5.95
C SER A 45 -12.48 7.16 6.81
N MET A 46 -13.70 7.16 6.26
CA MET A 46 -14.91 6.78 6.99
C MET A 46 -14.99 5.26 7.22
N LEU A 47 -14.33 4.47 6.37
CA LEU A 47 -14.30 3.01 6.45
C LEU A 47 -12.99 2.50 7.09
N ASP A 48 -12.01 3.38 7.32
CA ASP A 48 -10.68 2.98 7.75
C ASP A 48 -10.60 2.73 9.25
N VAL A 49 -10.35 1.48 9.64
CA VAL A 49 -10.24 1.09 11.04
C VAL A 49 -8.89 1.51 11.59
N SER A 50 -8.90 2.37 12.61
CA SER A 50 -7.68 2.84 13.27
C SER A 50 -6.66 3.41 12.28
N ARG A 51 -7.08 4.01 11.17
CA ARG A 51 -6.19 4.54 10.11
C ARG A 51 -5.25 3.49 9.49
N CYS A 52 -5.64 2.21 9.50
CA CYS A 52 -4.80 1.10 9.04
C CYS A 52 -4.42 1.26 7.56
N SER A 53 -5.39 1.54 6.70
CA SER A 53 -5.20 1.66 5.25
C SER A 53 -4.39 2.91 4.91
N ALA A 54 -4.62 4.01 5.62
CA ALA A 54 -3.80 5.21 5.48
C ALA A 54 -2.33 4.97 5.89
N ARG A 55 -2.08 4.27 7.00
CA ARG A 55 -0.71 3.90 7.41
C ARG A 55 -0.05 2.94 6.42
N LEU A 56 -0.80 1.95 5.92
CA LEU A 56 -0.30 1.03 4.90
C LEU A 56 0.10 1.80 3.63
N ALA A 57 -0.76 2.70 3.15
CA ALA A 57 -0.46 3.53 1.98
C ALA A 57 0.81 4.38 2.16
N ILE A 58 0.99 5.00 3.33
CA ILE A 58 2.23 5.74 3.66
C ILE A 58 3.44 4.79 3.63
N GLY A 59 3.32 3.61 4.22
CA GLY A 59 4.37 2.58 4.20
C GLY A 59 4.77 2.22 2.77
N LEU A 60 3.80 1.86 1.93
CA LEU A 60 4.03 1.50 0.53
C LEU A 60 4.66 2.64 -0.26
N PHE A 61 4.15 3.87 -0.07
CA PHE A 61 4.72 5.06 -0.70
C PHE A 61 6.19 5.25 -0.31
N THR A 62 6.54 5.06 0.97
CA THR A 62 7.94 5.16 1.40
C THR A 62 8.83 4.07 0.82
N SER A 63 8.37 2.83 0.70
CA SER A 63 9.12 1.75 0.02
C SER A 63 9.33 2.04 -1.46
N LEU A 64 8.31 2.60 -2.14
CA LEU A 64 8.38 2.98 -3.55
C LEU A 64 9.36 4.14 -3.80
N LEU A 65 9.59 4.98 -2.78
CA LEU A 65 10.61 6.03 -2.76
C LEU A 65 11.99 5.54 -2.29
N GLY A 66 12.19 4.23 -2.14
CA GLY A 66 13.50 3.64 -1.85
C GLY A 66 13.78 3.34 -0.39
N LYS A 67 12.79 3.48 0.52
CA LYS A 67 12.96 2.99 1.90
C LYS A 67 13.18 1.47 1.89
N ARG A 68 14.18 1.03 2.64
CA ARG A 68 14.51 -0.38 2.89
C ARG A 68 14.46 -0.66 4.39
N ILE A 69 14.39 -1.94 4.74
CA ILE A 69 14.41 -2.38 6.15
C ILE A 69 15.83 -2.30 6.74
N LEU A 70 16.86 -2.52 5.90
CA LEU A 70 18.28 -2.50 6.26
C LEU A 70 19.00 -1.39 5.50
#